data_AF-A0A419GNN2-F1
#
_entry.id   AF-A0A419GNN2-F1
#
_cell.length_a   1.000
_cell.length_b   1.000
_cell.length_c   1.000
_cell.angle_alpha   90.00
_cell.angle_beta   90.00
_cell.angle_gamma   90.00
#
_symmetry.space_group_name_H-M   'P 1'
#
loop_
_entity.id
_entity.type
_entity.pdbx_description
1 polymer ?
#
loop_
_entity_poly.entity_id
_entity_poly.type
_entity_poly.pdbx_seq_one_letter_code
_entity_poly.pdbx_strand_id
1 'polypeptide(L)'
;MAITNRIIGLLHTDNIDVIDLKRASPLIKFSVAKNGIIIYEKKQGIFSEFSSLAFRMYIDTKKLRDAQEKAIKYFLDARGLS
;
A
#
# COMPACT_ATOMS: atom_id res chain seq x y z
N MET A 1 3.01 13.67 8.20
CA MET A 1 3.08 13.91 9.65
C MET A 1 1.87 14.67 10.19
N ALA A 2 1.42 15.78 9.60
CA ALA A 2 0.31 16.58 10.16
C ALA A 2 -1.02 15.81 10.34
N ILE A 3 -1.37 14.90 9.42
CA ILE A 3 -2.64 14.16 9.49
C ILE A 3 -2.62 13.06 10.57
N THR A 4 -1.48 12.37 10.74
CA THR A 4 -1.31 11.31 11.74
C THR A 4 -1.49 11.86 13.14
N ASN A 5 -0.80 12.97 13.48
CA ASN A 5 -0.92 13.59 14.80
C ASN A 5 -2.35 14.05 15.11
N ARG A 6 -3.09 14.51 14.10
CA ARG A 6 -4.49 14.92 14.25
C ARG A 6 -5.41 13.72 14.52
N ILE A 7 -5.19 12.59 13.84
CA ILE A 7 -5.96 11.35 14.04
C ILE A 7 -5.69 10.78 15.43
N ILE A 8 -4.41 10.75 15.87
CA ILE A 8 -4.02 10.31 17.21
C ILE A 8 -4.74 11.14 18.28
N GLY A 9 -4.77 12.47 18.12
CA GLY A 9 -5.48 13.35 19.04
C GLY A 9 -6.99 13.13 19.08
N LEU A 10 -7.61 12.83 17.93
CA LEU A 10 -9.06 12.56 17.85
C LEU A 10 -9.45 11.20 18.42
N LEU A 11 -8.59 10.19 18.28
CA LEU A 11 -8.87 8.81 18.68
C LEU A 11 -8.27 8.45 20.04
N HIS A 12 -7.54 9.37 20.66
CA HIS A 12 -6.85 9.18 21.94
C HIS A 12 -5.96 7.93 21.99
N THR A 13 -5.38 7.55 20.85
CA THR A 13 -4.48 6.40 20.73
C THR A 13 -3.45 6.64 19.63
N ASP A 14 -2.22 6.19 19.87
CA ASP A 14 -1.10 6.17 18.93
C ASP A 14 -0.99 4.84 18.18
N ASN A 15 -1.84 3.85 18.48
CA ASN A 15 -1.87 2.54 17.83
C ASN A 15 -2.58 2.57 16.47
N ILE A 16 -2.29 3.60 15.66
CA ILE A 16 -2.92 3.83 14.36
C ILE A 16 -1.90 4.36 13.37
N ASP A 17 -1.72 3.62 12.29
CA ASP A 17 -0.95 4.04 11.13
C ASP A 17 -1.85 4.70 10.08
N VAL A 18 -1.48 5.91 9.67
CA VAL A 18 -2.22 6.69 8.67
C VAL A 18 -1.41 6.79 7.37
N ILE A 19 -2.02 6.37 6.27
CA ILE A 19 -1.40 6.37 4.93
C ILE A 19 -2.17 7.30 3.99
N ASP A 20 -1.45 8.18 3.29
CA ASP A 20 -2.02 8.95 2.16
C ASP A 20 -2.04 8.09 0.89
N LEU A 21 -3.22 7.56 0.56
CA LEU A 21 -3.41 6.72 -0.63
C LEU A 21 -3.15 7.44 -1.95
N LYS A 22 -3.12 8.78 -2.01
CA LYS A 22 -2.75 9.48 -3.25
C LYS A 22 -1.28 9.24 -3.59
N ARG A 23 -0.42 9.25 -2.57
CA ARG A 23 1.04 9.15 -2.67
C ARG A 23 1.58 7.74 -2.39
N ALA A 24 0.75 6.83 -1.91
CA ALA A 24 1.14 5.46 -1.64
C ALA A 24 1.65 4.71 -2.88
N SER A 25 2.57 3.76 -2.65
CA SER A 25 3.10 2.91 -3.71
C SER A 25 2.00 2.03 -4.33
N PRO A 26 2.18 1.55 -5.58
CA PRO A 26 1.24 0.63 -6.21
C PRO A 26 0.91 -0.61 -5.38
N LEU A 27 1.91 -1.15 -4.66
CA LEU A 27 1.73 -2.32 -3.79
C LEU A 27 0.78 -2.03 -2.63
N ILE A 28 0.97 -0.90 -1.93
CA ILE A 28 0.10 -0.50 -0.82
C ILE A 28 -1.30 -0.20 -1.33
N LYS A 29 -1.45 0.54 -2.43
CA LYS A 29 -2.75 0.81 -3.06
C LYS A 29 -3.51 -0.48 -3.37
N PHE A 30 -2.82 -1.47 -3.94
CA PHE A 30 -3.43 -2.76 -4.26
C PHE A 30 -3.79 -3.58 -3.01
N SER A 31 -2.96 -3.57 -1.97
CA SER A 31 -3.31 -4.22 -0.70
C SER A 31 -4.60 -3.65 -0.10
N VAL A 32 -4.77 -2.32 -0.16
CA VAL A 32 -6.01 -1.66 0.30
C VAL A 32 -7.20 -2.00 -0.60
N ALA A 33 -7.03 -1.99 -1.92
CA ALA A 33 -8.10 -2.38 -2.85
C ALA A 33 -8.55 -3.83 -2.65
N LYS A 34 -7.62 -4.73 -2.33
CA LYS A 34 -7.90 -6.18 -2.20
C LYS A 34 -8.48 -6.56 -0.84
N ASN A 35 -7.96 -5.96 0.24
CA ASN A 35 -8.24 -6.40 1.61
C ASN A 35 -8.91 -5.34 2.47
N GLY A 36 -9.01 -4.10 1.99
CA GLY A 36 -9.54 -2.98 2.78
C GLY A 36 -11.04 -3.06 2.97
N ILE A 37 -11.49 -2.64 4.15
CA ILE A 37 -12.90 -2.40 4.46
C ILE A 37 -13.16 -0.90 4.32
N ILE A 38 -14.16 -0.54 3.52
CA ILE A 38 -14.53 0.86 3.30
C ILE A 38 -15.28 1.36 4.52
N ILE A 39 -14.76 2.43 5.15
CA ILE A 39 -15.42 3.11 6.26
C ILE A 39 -16.24 4.31 5.75
N TYR A 40 -15.78 4.95 4.67
CA TYR A 40 -16.45 6.13 4.10
C TYR A 40 -16.11 6.33 2.62
N GLU A 41 -17.12 6.68 1.83
CA GLU A 41 -16.99 7.28 0.51
C GLU A 41 -17.97 8.44 0.37
N LYS A 42 -17.51 9.58 -0.18
CA LYS A 42 -18.38 10.77 -0.36
C LYS A 42 -19.47 10.54 -1.41
N LYS A 43 -19.13 9.75 -2.44
CA LYS A 43 -20.03 9.33 -3.51
C LYS A 43 -19.81 7.85 -3.73
N GLN A 44 -20.90 7.13 -3.99
CA GLN A 44 -20.83 5.72 -4.31
C GLN A 44 -19.94 5.49 -5.53
N GLY A 45 -19.05 4.49 -5.44
CA GLY A 45 -18.23 4.04 -6.56
C GLY A 45 -16.81 4.64 -6.60
N ILE A 46 -16.50 5.61 -5.74
CA ILE A 46 -15.13 6.15 -5.61
C ILE A 46 -14.15 5.03 -5.29
N PHE A 47 -14.53 4.11 -4.38
CA PHE A 47 -13.66 2.99 -4.04
C PHE A 47 -13.50 1.98 -5.19
N SER A 48 -14.53 1.78 -6.01
CA SER A 48 -14.46 0.91 -7.19
C SER A 48 -13.50 1.46 -8.24
N GLU A 49 -13.56 2.77 -8.50
CA GLU A 49 -12.62 3.46 -9.40
C GLU A 49 -11.18 3.37 -8.88
N PHE A 50 -10.99 3.64 -7.58
CA PHE A 50 -9.70 3.48 -6.92
C PHE A 50 -9.16 2.06 -7.06
N SER A 51 -9.99 1.04 -6.78
CA SER A 51 -9.60 -0.36 -6.82
C SER A 51 -9.20 -0.80 -8.22
N SER A 52 -9.96 -0.39 -9.22
CA SER A 52 -9.67 -0.62 -10.64
C SER A 52 -8.31 -0.04 -11.05
N LEU A 53 -8.02 1.20 -10.63
CA LEU A 53 -6.73 1.85 -10.88
C LEU A 53 -5.58 1.16 -10.14
N ALA A 54 -5.77 0.86 -8.85
CA ALA A 54 -4.77 0.22 -8.01
C ALA A 54 -4.36 -1.16 -8.55
N PHE A 55 -5.32 -1.94 -9.05
CA PHE A 55 -5.06 -3.22 -9.70
C PHE A 55 -4.15 -3.06 -10.94
N ARG A 56 -4.49 -2.13 -11.86
CA ARG A 56 -3.65 -1.86 -13.05
C ARG A 56 -2.24 -1.46 -12.66
N MET A 57 -2.11 -0.48 -11.76
CA MET A 57 -0.80 -0.03 -11.27
C MET A 57 0.02 -1.16 -10.66
N TYR A 58 -0.63 -2.09 -9.93
CA TYR A 58 0.04 -3.25 -9.37
C TYR A 58 0.57 -4.19 -10.46
N ILE A 59 -0.26 -4.54 -11.45
CA ILE A 59 0.16 -5.40 -12.56
C ILE A 59 1.32 -4.78 -13.33
N ASP A 60 1.22 -3.50 -13.71
CA ASP A 60 2.25 -2.79 -14.48
C ASP A 60 3.62 -2.79 -13.78
N THR A 61 3.60 -2.70 -12.46
CA THR A 61 4.81 -2.62 -11.63
C THR A 61 5.26 -3.96 -11.04
N LYS A 62 4.53 -5.05 -11.28
CA LYS A 62 4.86 -6.39 -10.72
C LYS A 62 6.27 -6.85 -11.12
N LYS A 63 6.63 -6.66 -12.38
CA LYS A 63 7.96 -7.00 -12.90
C LYS A 63 9.12 -6.36 -12.11
N LEU A 64 8.91 -5.16 -11.56
CA LEU A 64 9.95 -4.47 -10.77
C LEU A 64 10.18 -5.18 -9.44
N ARG A 65 9.09 -5.63 -8.79
CA ARG A 65 9.16 -6.39 -7.54
C ARG A 65 9.74 -7.78 -7.77
N ASP A 66 9.34 -8.45 -8.84
CA ASP A 66 9.89 -9.77 -9.20
C ASP A 66 11.41 -9.66 -9.49
N ALA A 67 11.87 -8.55 -10.10
CA ALA A 67 13.29 -8.29 -10.30
C ALA A 67 14.03 -7.98 -8.97
N GLN A 68 13.41 -7.19 -8.09
CA GLN A 68 13.95 -6.92 -6.75
C GLN A 68 14.11 -8.20 -5.92
N GLU A 69 13.10 -9.08 -5.93
CA GLU A 69 13.14 -10.37 -5.24
C GLU A 69 14.30 -11.24 -5.72
N LYS A 70 14.50 -11.34 -7.05
CA LYS A 70 15.64 -12.05 -7.63
C LYS A 70 16.98 -11.45 -7.21
N ALA A 71 17.10 -10.13 -7.19
CA ALA A 71 18.32 -9.44 -6.77
C ALA A 71 18.64 -9.70 -5.30
N ILE A 72 17.62 -9.68 -4.43
CA ILE A 72 17.77 -10.00 -3.01
C ILE A 72 18.21 -11.47 -2.84
N LYS A 73 17.58 -12.41 -3.56
CA LYS A 73 17.96 -13.82 -3.49
C LYS A 73 19.42 -14.04 -3.89
N TYR A 74 19.84 -13.46 -5.02
CA TYR A 74 21.22 -13.53 -5.47
C TYR A 74 22.20 -12.96 -4.41
N PHE A 75 21.83 -11.85 -3.78
CA PHE A 75 22.64 -11.23 -2.72
C PHE A 75 22.82 -12.15 -1.49
N LEU A 76 21.79 -12.91 -1.12
CA LEU A 76 21.82 -13.86 0.00
C LEU A 76 22.62 -15.11 -0.37
N ASP A 77 22.40 -15.68 -1.56
CA ASP A 77 23.13 -16.85 -2.07
C ASP A 77 24.65 -16.58 -2.10
N ALA A 78 25.05 -15.41 -2.61
CA ALA A 78 26.46 -15.00 -2.67
C ALA A 78 27.14 -14.88 -1.29
N ARG A 79 26.35 -14.82 -0.20
CA ARG A 79 26.84 -14.76 1.18
C ARG A 79 26.66 -16.08 1.94
N GLY A 80 26.11 -17.12 1.30
CA GLY A 80 25.79 -18.39 1.96
C GLY A 80 24.67 -18.27 3.01
N LEU A 81 23.75 -17.31 2.83
CA LEU A 81 22.64 -17.02 3.76
C LEU A 81 21.27 -17.50 3.22
N SER A 82 21.28 -18.47 2.31
CA SER A 82 20.13 -19.01 1.57
C SER A 82 19.56 -20.25 2.25
#